data_AF-A0A2N7G9T4-F1
#
_entry.id   AF-A0A2N7G9T4-F1
#
_cell.length_a   1.000
_cell.length_b   1.000
_cell.length_c   1.000
_cell.angle_alpha   90.00
_cell.angle_beta   90.00
_cell.angle_gamma   90.00
#
_symmetry.space_group_name_H-M   'P 1'
#
loop_
_entity.id
_entity.type
_entity.pdbx_description
1 polymer ?
#
loop_
_entity_poly.entity_id
_entity_poly.type
_entity_poly.pdbx_seq_one_letter_code
_entity_poly.pdbx_strand_id
1 'polypeptide(L)'
;MTFSSFQYGKFCSDLDSYRLHALLVEDFLATQVTELKIKMRDTGSLPSEVTLESHDVDLDEIENIFPSIQRRAEVIVSYSVLEHQMQQLCETYENAIASPVKLKDLASNGIIDQCQKYLEKVALVNFPKNNEAWKEVLFIQQIRNSLVHADGTIKTGNKVLRGYIKQSEHLDITDDNKVILQSGFTVHCVDTYCHFLTDLYVSVSGEN
;
A
#
# COMPACT_ATOMS: atom_id res chain seq x y z
N MET A 1 18.93 3.06 24.61
CA MET A 1 18.76 2.20 23.43
C MET A 1 18.94 3.09 22.22
N THR A 2 20.08 3.03 21.53
CA THR A 2 20.26 3.77 20.28
C THR A 2 19.71 2.90 19.15
N PHE A 3 18.45 3.13 18.79
CA PHE A 3 17.95 2.66 17.51
C PHE A 3 18.85 3.26 16.42
N SER A 4 19.49 2.43 15.60
CA SER A 4 20.56 2.93 14.74
C SER A 4 19.97 3.78 13.61
N SER A 5 20.56 4.95 13.36
CA SER A 5 20.28 5.75 12.15
C SER A 5 20.41 4.92 10.85
N PHE A 6 21.19 3.85 10.91
CA PHE A 6 21.32 2.85 9.85
C PHE A 6 20.01 2.09 9.55
N GLN A 7 19.28 1.63 10.58
CA GLN A 7 17.99 0.95 10.37
C GLN A 7 16.95 1.89 9.76
N TYR A 8 16.88 3.13 10.24
CA TYR A 8 16.01 4.16 9.67
C TYR A 8 16.39 4.49 8.22
N GLY A 9 17.69 4.64 7.92
CA GLY A 9 18.17 4.91 6.57
C GLY A 9 17.87 3.78 5.57
N LYS A 10 18.04 2.52 6.00
CA LYS A 10 17.68 1.36 5.18
C LYS A 10 16.17 1.33 4.91
N PHE A 11 15.37 1.61 5.92
CA PHE A 11 13.92 1.70 5.80
C PHE A 11 13.49 2.73 4.74
N CYS A 12 14.00 3.96 4.84
CA CYS A 12 13.67 5.01 3.86
C CYS A 12 14.07 4.56 2.44
N SER A 13 15.25 3.96 2.29
CA SER A 13 15.71 3.45 0.99
C SER A 13 14.82 2.34 0.42
N ASP A 14 14.32 1.43 1.26
CA ASP A 14 13.44 0.34 0.82
C ASP A 14 12.13 0.93 0.28
N LEU A 15 11.46 1.81 1.04
CA LEU A 15 10.21 2.44 0.60
C LEU A 15 10.40 3.39 -0.59
N ASP A 16 11.49 4.14 -0.64
CA ASP A 16 11.82 5.00 -1.80
C ASP A 16 11.93 4.20 -3.09
N SER A 17 12.44 2.97 -3.01
CA SER A 17 12.51 2.06 -4.16
C SER A 17 11.12 1.65 -4.65
N TYR A 18 10.19 1.34 -3.74
CA TYR A 18 8.79 1.03 -4.10
C TYR A 18 8.06 2.26 -4.65
N ARG A 19 8.33 3.44 -4.08
CA ARG A 19 7.77 4.70 -4.56
C ARG A 19 8.22 5.00 -5.98
N LEU A 20 9.53 4.89 -6.24
CA LEU A 20 10.10 5.11 -7.56
C LEU A 20 9.61 4.07 -8.56
N HIS A 21 9.54 2.80 -8.16
CA HIS A 21 8.99 1.74 -8.98
C HIS A 21 7.55 2.05 -9.42
N ALA A 22 6.67 2.41 -8.49
CA ALA A 22 5.28 2.75 -8.79
C ALA A 22 5.16 3.88 -9.82
N LEU A 23 5.97 4.94 -9.66
CA LEU A 23 6.00 6.05 -10.60
C LEU A 23 6.49 5.63 -11.99
N LEU A 24 7.57 4.86 -12.06
CA LEU A 24 8.16 4.42 -13.33
C LEU A 24 7.24 3.45 -14.09
N VAL A 25 6.56 2.55 -13.39
CA VAL A 25 5.64 1.61 -14.04
C VAL A 25 4.37 2.31 -14.53
N GLU A 26 3.82 3.26 -13.77
CA GLU A 26 2.67 4.07 -14.23
C GLU A 26 3.04 4.90 -15.46
N ASP A 27 4.21 5.55 -15.47
CA ASP A 27 4.70 6.32 -16.62
C ASP A 27 4.94 5.43 -17.85
N PHE A 28 5.51 4.25 -17.64
CA PHE A 28 5.67 3.25 -18.70
C PHE A 28 4.32 2.84 -19.29
N LEU A 29 3.33 2.46 -18.45
CA LEU A 29 2.00 2.07 -18.94
C LEU A 29 1.31 3.21 -19.69
N ALA A 30 1.38 4.44 -19.17
CA ALA A 30 0.81 5.62 -19.85
C ALA A 30 1.47 5.89 -21.22
N THR A 31 2.78 5.67 -21.32
CA THR A 31 3.53 5.76 -22.58
C THR A 31 3.07 4.69 -23.56
N GLN A 32 2.93 3.44 -23.11
CA GLN A 32 2.46 2.33 -23.96
C GLN A 32 1.03 2.56 -24.49
N VAL A 33 0.12 3.11 -23.66
CA VAL A 33 -1.23 3.51 -24.11
C VAL A 33 -1.14 4.53 -25.24
N THR A 34 -0.28 5.54 -25.07
CA THR A 34 -0.11 6.62 -26.06
C THR A 34 0.45 6.08 -27.38
N GLU A 35 1.47 5.23 -27.32
CA GLU A 35 2.05 4.61 -28.50
C GLU A 35 1.06 3.73 -29.27
N LEU A 36 0.25 2.94 -28.55
CA LEU A 36 -0.74 2.08 -29.18
C LEU A 36 -1.82 2.91 -29.88
N LYS A 37 -2.33 3.96 -29.22
CA LYS A 37 -3.30 4.90 -29.82
C LYS A 37 -2.77 5.56 -31.09
N ILE A 38 -1.47 5.90 -31.14
CA ILE A 38 -0.83 6.43 -32.35
C ILE A 38 -0.77 5.36 -33.45
N LYS A 39 -0.31 4.15 -33.14
CA LYS A 39 -0.23 3.04 -34.11
C LYS A 39 -1.58 2.73 -34.75
N MET A 40 -2.65 2.70 -33.96
CA MET A 40 -4.03 2.50 -34.42
C MET A 40 -4.49 3.60 -35.37
N ARG A 41 -4.10 4.86 -35.12
CA ARG A 41 -4.44 6.00 -35.99
C ARG A 41 -3.72 5.93 -37.33
N ASP A 42 -2.45 5.50 -37.33
CA ASP A 42 -1.61 5.43 -38.53
C ASP A 42 -1.95 4.23 -39.44
N THR A 43 -2.58 3.18 -38.89
CA THR A 43 -3.02 1.98 -39.64
C THR A 43 -4.36 2.14 -40.37
N GLY A 44 -4.85 3.37 -40.58
CA GLY A 44 -6.15 3.73 -41.19
C GLY A 44 -6.48 3.21 -42.61
N SER A 45 -5.78 2.20 -43.14
CA SER A 45 -6.27 1.38 -44.25
C SER A 45 -7.27 0.34 -43.74
N LEU A 46 -8.55 0.58 -44.05
CA LEU A 46 -9.76 -0.19 -43.72
C LEU A 46 -9.50 -1.55 -43.00
N PRO A 47 -9.51 -1.57 -41.66
CA PRO A 47 -9.29 -2.80 -40.91
C PRO A 47 -10.49 -3.74 -41.07
N SER A 48 -10.22 -5.03 -41.21
CA SER A 48 -11.27 -6.05 -41.14
C SER A 48 -11.92 -6.06 -39.74
N GLU A 49 -13.17 -6.51 -39.62
CA GLU A 49 -13.90 -6.59 -38.34
C GLU A 49 -13.10 -7.33 -37.25
N VAL A 50 -12.42 -8.41 -37.64
CA VAL A 50 -11.49 -9.19 -36.78
C VAL A 50 -10.29 -8.35 -36.32
N THR A 51 -9.81 -7.42 -37.14
CA THR A 51 -8.72 -6.51 -36.79
C THR A 51 -9.18 -5.43 -35.83
N LEU A 52 -10.41 -4.92 -35.95
CA LEU A 52 -10.95 -3.93 -35.02
C LEU A 52 -11.11 -4.52 -33.61
N GLU A 53 -11.74 -5.69 -33.50
CA GLU A 53 -11.94 -6.38 -32.22
C GLU A 53 -10.61 -6.68 -31.50
N SER A 54 -9.55 -7.06 -32.23
CA SER A 54 -8.25 -7.34 -31.61
C SER A 54 -7.59 -6.09 -31.03
N HIS A 55 -7.68 -4.95 -31.72
CA HIS A 55 -7.08 -3.70 -31.24
C HIS A 55 -7.84 -3.12 -30.03
N ASP A 56 -9.16 -3.30 -29.98
CA ASP A 56 -9.97 -2.86 -28.83
C ASP A 56 -9.62 -3.66 -27.56
N VAL A 57 -9.36 -4.97 -27.70
CA VAL A 57 -8.90 -5.83 -26.59
C VAL A 57 -7.51 -5.41 -26.12
N ASP A 58 -6.55 -5.24 -27.04
CA ASP A 58 -5.19 -4.81 -26.70
C ASP A 58 -5.17 -3.44 -25.99
N LEU A 59 -6.07 -2.54 -26.40
CA LEU A 59 -6.20 -1.22 -25.78
C LEU A 59 -6.78 -1.31 -24.37
N ASP A 60 -7.85 -2.08 -24.15
CA ASP A 60 -8.43 -2.27 -22.82
C ASP A 60 -7.44 -2.94 -21.84
N GLU A 61 -6.65 -3.90 -22.34
CA GLU A 61 -5.60 -4.55 -21.55
C GLU A 61 -4.59 -3.55 -21.00
N ILE A 62 -4.03 -2.70 -21.88
CA ILE A 62 -2.97 -1.76 -21.50
C ILE A 62 -3.53 -0.53 -20.76
N GLU A 63 -4.73 -0.06 -21.10
CA GLU A 63 -5.34 1.14 -20.51
C GLU A 63 -5.99 0.87 -19.15
N ASN A 64 -6.61 -0.32 -18.96
CA ASN A 64 -7.42 -0.60 -17.77
C ASN A 64 -6.93 -1.82 -16.98
N ILE A 65 -6.69 -2.95 -17.64
CA ILE A 65 -6.43 -4.22 -16.94
C ILE A 65 -5.04 -4.23 -16.30
N PHE A 66 -3.98 -3.89 -17.05
CA PHE A 66 -2.61 -3.91 -16.54
C PHE A 66 -2.38 -2.88 -15.42
N PRO A 67 -2.82 -1.61 -15.52
CA PRO A 67 -2.72 -0.67 -14.41
C PRO A 67 -3.47 -1.15 -13.16
N SER A 68 -4.65 -1.75 -13.33
CA SER A 68 -5.43 -2.31 -12.21
C SER A 68 -4.69 -3.45 -11.51
N ILE A 69 -4.15 -4.41 -12.27
CA ILE A 69 -3.34 -5.51 -11.73
C ILE A 69 -2.11 -4.94 -10.99
N GLN A 70 -1.41 -4.01 -11.62
CA GLN A 70 -0.19 -3.41 -11.08
C GLN A 70 -0.45 -2.72 -9.74
N ARG A 71 -1.40 -1.79 -9.68
CA ARG A 71 -1.72 -1.04 -8.45
C ARG A 71 -2.13 -1.96 -7.31
N ARG A 72 -2.93 -3.00 -7.62
CA ARG A 72 -3.34 -4.00 -6.62
C ARG A 72 -2.14 -4.77 -6.09
N ALA A 73 -1.24 -5.21 -6.96
CA ALA A 73 -0.02 -5.91 -6.57
C ALA A 73 0.90 -5.02 -5.71
N GLU A 74 1.10 -3.77 -6.12
CA GLU A 74 1.97 -2.84 -5.40
C GLU A 74 1.45 -2.47 -4.01
N VAL A 75 0.14 -2.25 -3.86
CA VAL A 75 -0.46 -2.02 -2.52
C VAL A 75 -0.21 -3.22 -1.61
N ILE A 76 -0.36 -4.45 -2.13
CA ILE A 76 -0.11 -5.66 -1.35
C ILE A 76 1.36 -5.75 -0.93
N VAL A 77 2.28 -5.62 -1.88
CA VAL A 77 3.72 -5.79 -1.64
C VAL A 77 4.27 -4.66 -0.75
N SER A 78 3.94 -3.40 -1.02
CA SER A 78 4.39 -2.26 -0.21
C SER A 78 3.86 -2.34 1.23
N TYR A 79 2.65 -2.84 1.44
CA TYR A 79 2.14 -3.09 2.79
C TYR A 79 2.89 -4.22 3.50
N SER A 80 3.27 -5.29 2.78
CA SER A 80 4.11 -6.35 3.35
C SER A 80 5.50 -5.85 3.75
N VAL A 81 6.03 -4.84 3.05
CA VAL A 81 7.26 -4.15 3.46
C VAL A 81 7.05 -3.41 4.78
N LEU A 82 5.96 -2.65 4.93
CA LEU A 82 5.59 -2.02 6.20
C LEU A 82 5.47 -3.05 7.34
N GLU A 83 4.80 -4.18 7.10
CA GLU A 83 4.69 -5.29 8.07
C GLU A 83 6.06 -5.79 8.52
N HIS A 84 6.96 -6.01 7.57
CA HIS A 84 8.32 -6.47 7.86
C HIS A 84 9.11 -5.47 8.71
N GLN A 85 9.03 -4.17 8.38
CA GLN A 85 9.73 -3.12 9.13
C GLN A 85 9.21 -3.02 10.57
N MET A 86 7.90 -3.10 10.75
CA MET A 86 7.26 -3.14 12.07
C MET A 86 7.68 -4.37 12.89
N GLN A 87 7.82 -5.53 12.25
CA GLN A 87 8.33 -6.74 12.90
C GLN A 87 9.79 -6.59 13.32
N GLN A 88 10.66 -6.10 12.45
CA GLN A 88 12.08 -5.87 12.77
C GLN A 88 12.25 -4.90 13.96
N LEU A 89 11.41 -3.88 14.03
CA LEU A 89 11.34 -2.97 15.17
C LEU A 89 10.98 -3.72 16.45
N CYS A 90 9.93 -4.54 16.43
CA CYS A 90 9.51 -5.35 17.57
C CYS A 90 10.59 -6.36 18.00
N GLU A 91 11.23 -7.04 17.05
CA GLU A 91 12.33 -7.98 17.30
C GLU A 91 13.53 -7.29 17.96
N THR A 92 13.86 -6.07 17.55
CA THR A 92 14.91 -5.27 18.18
C THR A 92 14.58 -5.01 19.65
N TYR A 93 13.34 -4.64 19.95
CA TYR A 93 12.89 -4.47 21.33
C TYR A 93 12.87 -5.78 22.11
N GLU A 94 12.38 -6.87 21.52
CA GLU A 94 12.32 -8.20 22.13
C GLU A 94 13.70 -8.73 22.56
N ASN A 95 14.73 -8.40 21.80
CA ASN A 95 16.12 -8.74 22.12
C ASN A 95 16.72 -7.80 23.19
N ALA A 96 16.25 -6.56 23.27
CA ALA A 96 16.76 -5.55 24.19
C ALA A 96 16.09 -5.56 25.57
N ILE A 97 14.83 -5.99 25.66
CA ILE A 97 14.06 -6.01 26.91
C ILE A 97 14.07 -7.41 27.52
N ALA A 98 14.25 -7.48 28.85
CA ALA A 98 14.11 -8.73 29.60
C ALA A 98 12.62 -9.07 29.87
N SER A 99 11.81 -9.12 28.81
CA SER A 99 10.39 -9.50 28.90
C SER A 99 10.22 -11.00 28.63
N PRO A 100 9.45 -11.73 29.46
CA PRO A 100 9.06 -13.11 29.14
C PRO A 100 8.02 -13.18 28.02
N VAL A 101 7.33 -12.08 27.72
CA VAL A 101 6.31 -12.00 26.66
C VAL A 101 6.99 -11.70 25.33
N LYS A 102 6.79 -12.58 24.35
CA LYS A 102 7.31 -12.46 22.99
C LYS A 102 6.25 -11.89 22.05
N LEU A 103 6.67 -11.32 20.93
CA LEU A 103 5.75 -10.76 19.91
C LEU A 103 4.68 -11.78 19.50
N LYS A 104 5.11 -13.03 19.27
CA LYS A 104 4.25 -14.15 18.86
C LYS A 104 3.22 -14.58 19.91
N ASP A 105 3.42 -14.23 21.18
CA ASP A 105 2.53 -14.63 22.27
C ASP A 105 1.28 -13.72 22.33
N LEU A 106 1.27 -12.61 21.59
CA LEU A 106 0.16 -11.66 21.56
C LEU A 106 -0.90 -12.05 20.54
N ALA A 107 -2.15 -12.15 21.01
CA ALA A 107 -3.31 -12.29 20.15
C ALA A 107 -3.54 -11.03 19.29
N SER A 108 -3.70 -11.20 17.99
CA SER A 108 -3.81 -10.10 17.04
C SER A 108 -4.76 -10.38 15.87
N ASN A 109 -5.16 -9.31 15.19
CA ASN A 109 -5.92 -9.32 13.93
C ASN A 109 -5.02 -9.10 12.71
N GLY A 110 -3.75 -9.51 12.79
CA GLY A 110 -2.72 -9.31 11.77
C GLY A 110 -1.38 -8.83 12.34
N ILE A 111 -0.36 -8.73 11.49
CA ILE A 111 1.01 -8.39 11.90
C ILE A 111 1.07 -6.97 12.48
N ILE A 112 0.48 -5.97 11.81
CA ILE A 112 0.49 -4.57 12.27
C ILE A 112 -0.17 -4.39 13.64
N ASP A 113 -1.32 -5.01 13.89
CA ASP A 113 -1.99 -4.98 15.20
C ASP A 113 -1.16 -5.70 16.29
N GLN A 114 -0.48 -6.79 15.93
CA GLN A 114 0.43 -7.49 16.84
C GLN A 114 1.61 -6.60 17.25
N CYS A 115 2.26 -5.98 16.27
CA CYS A 115 3.38 -5.07 16.47
C CYS A 115 2.97 -3.85 17.29
N GLN A 116 1.83 -3.23 16.99
CA GLN A 116 1.29 -2.12 17.78
C GLN A 116 1.12 -2.53 19.25
N LYS A 117 0.43 -3.66 19.51
CA LYS A 117 0.20 -4.16 20.88
C LYS A 117 1.50 -4.43 21.61
N TYR A 118 2.48 -5.02 20.92
CA TYR A 118 3.79 -5.29 21.49
C TYR A 118 4.53 -4.01 21.88
N LEU A 119 4.61 -3.05 20.94
CA LEU A 119 5.30 -1.78 21.17
C LEU A 119 4.64 -0.99 22.30
N GLU A 120 3.31 -0.88 22.34
CA GLU A 120 2.60 -0.13 23.39
C GLU A 120 2.65 -0.84 24.75
N LYS A 121 2.38 -2.15 24.80
CA LYS A 121 2.09 -2.83 26.07
C LYS A 121 3.28 -3.56 26.68
N VAL A 122 4.23 -3.99 25.84
CA VAL A 122 5.40 -4.76 26.29
C VAL A 122 6.65 -3.88 26.26
N ALA A 123 6.91 -3.21 25.14
CA ALA A 123 8.06 -2.32 25.01
C ALA A 123 7.83 -0.91 25.61
N LEU A 124 6.59 -0.59 26.00
CA LEU A 124 6.19 0.69 26.59
C LEU A 124 6.57 1.92 25.75
N VAL A 125 6.58 1.77 24.42
CA VAL A 125 6.78 2.85 23.47
C VAL A 125 5.54 3.73 23.45
N ASN A 126 5.73 5.06 23.42
CA ASN A 126 4.66 6.02 23.19
C ASN A 126 4.21 5.98 21.72
N PHE A 127 3.52 4.91 21.34
CA PHE A 127 3.13 4.66 19.96
C PHE A 127 2.22 5.78 19.41
N PRO A 128 2.45 6.29 18.18
CA PRO A 128 1.72 7.42 17.60
C PRO A 128 0.31 7.04 17.10
N LYS A 129 -0.48 6.33 17.91
CA LYS A 129 -1.81 5.80 17.53
C LYS A 129 -2.86 6.86 17.22
N ASN A 130 -2.63 8.11 17.64
CA ASN A 130 -3.55 9.20 17.41
C ASN A 130 -3.18 10.01 16.15
N ASN A 131 -2.02 9.76 15.55
CA ASN A 131 -1.55 10.50 14.39
C ASN A 131 -2.37 10.13 13.14
N GLU A 132 -2.53 11.09 12.24
CA GLU A 132 -3.30 10.89 11.00
C GLU A 132 -2.67 9.82 10.11
N ALA A 133 -1.34 9.77 10.01
CA ALA A 133 -0.63 8.74 9.24
C ALA A 133 -0.96 7.32 9.74
N TRP A 134 -1.11 7.12 11.06
CA TRP A 134 -1.51 5.82 11.59
C TRP A 134 -2.96 5.47 11.24
N LYS A 135 -3.89 6.42 11.35
CA LYS A 135 -5.29 6.19 10.94
C LYS A 135 -5.36 5.81 9.46
N GLU A 136 -4.55 6.45 8.64
CA GLU A 136 -4.43 6.17 7.21
C GLU A 136 -3.89 4.76 6.94
N VAL A 137 -2.84 4.33 7.66
CA VAL A 137 -2.34 2.94 7.62
C VAL A 137 -3.45 1.93 7.90
N LEU A 138 -4.37 2.22 8.83
CA LEU A 138 -5.50 1.33 9.14
C LEU A 138 -6.56 1.28 8.03
N PHE A 139 -6.76 2.36 7.28
CA PHE A 139 -7.61 2.33 6.08
C PHE A 139 -6.96 1.53 4.96
N ILE A 140 -5.69 1.78 4.69
CA ILE A 140 -4.90 1.04 3.69
C ILE A 140 -4.86 -0.45 4.05
N GLN A 141 -4.71 -0.80 5.33
CA GLN A 141 -4.80 -2.19 5.79
C GLN A 141 -6.12 -2.85 5.41
N GLN A 142 -7.24 -2.16 5.62
CA GLN A 142 -8.56 -2.71 5.27
C GLN A 142 -8.70 -2.92 3.76
N ILE A 143 -8.19 -1.97 2.96
CA ILE A 143 -8.15 -2.10 1.50
C ILE A 143 -7.29 -3.29 1.10
N ARG A 144 -6.03 -3.37 1.57
CA ARG A 144 -5.11 -4.49 1.32
C ARG A 144 -5.76 -5.82 1.67
N ASN A 145 -6.36 -5.92 2.86
CA ASN A 145 -7.02 -7.14 3.30
C ASN A 145 -8.18 -7.53 2.37
N SER A 146 -8.94 -6.56 1.85
CA SER A 146 -9.97 -6.84 0.84
C SER A 146 -9.37 -7.35 -0.47
N LEU A 147 -8.25 -6.78 -0.94
CA LEU A 147 -7.57 -7.21 -2.16
C LEU A 147 -7.11 -8.68 -2.07
N VAL A 148 -6.55 -9.07 -0.92
CA VAL A 148 -5.99 -10.41 -0.70
C VAL A 148 -7.08 -11.45 -0.41
N HIS A 149 -8.09 -11.12 0.40
CA HIS A 149 -9.03 -12.11 0.94
C HIS A 149 -10.44 -12.05 0.33
N ALA A 150 -10.76 -11.01 -0.42
CA ALA A 150 -12.11 -10.78 -0.94
C ALA A 150 -12.12 -10.25 -2.39
N ASP A 151 -11.02 -10.40 -3.14
CA ASP A 151 -10.87 -9.88 -4.50
C ASP A 151 -11.23 -8.38 -4.62
N GLY A 152 -10.86 -7.60 -3.61
CA GLY A 152 -11.16 -6.17 -3.52
C GLY A 152 -12.59 -5.84 -3.10
N THR A 153 -13.42 -6.82 -2.75
CA THR A 153 -14.81 -6.59 -2.33
C THR A 153 -14.87 -5.89 -0.97
N ILE A 154 -15.48 -4.70 -0.94
CA ILE A 154 -15.72 -3.91 0.25
C ILE A 154 -17.11 -4.24 0.81
N LYS A 155 -17.19 -4.65 2.08
CA LYS A 155 -18.47 -4.98 2.73
C LYS A 155 -19.41 -3.76 2.76
N THR A 156 -20.67 -3.93 2.39
CA THR A 156 -21.70 -2.87 2.41
C THR A 156 -21.93 -2.30 3.81
N GLY A 157 -21.80 -3.13 4.85
CA GLY A 157 -21.90 -2.72 6.24
C GLY A 157 -20.75 -1.84 6.75
N ASN A 158 -19.59 -1.80 6.07
CA ASN A 158 -18.44 -0.99 6.50
C ASN A 158 -18.58 0.46 6.03
N LYS A 159 -19.49 1.22 6.68
CA LYS A 159 -19.80 2.61 6.33
C LYS A 159 -18.58 3.54 6.44
N VAL A 160 -17.69 3.27 7.39
CA VAL A 160 -16.51 4.11 7.65
C VAL A 160 -15.51 4.00 6.51
N LEU A 161 -15.12 2.78 6.13
CA LEU A 161 -14.22 2.55 5.00
C LEU A 161 -14.81 3.07 3.68
N ARG A 162 -16.11 2.86 3.45
CA ARG A 162 -16.79 3.40 2.26
C ARG A 162 -16.84 4.92 2.24
N GLY A 163 -17.03 5.54 3.40
CA GLY A 163 -16.97 7.00 3.53
C GLY A 163 -15.58 7.54 3.21
N TYR A 164 -14.54 6.86 3.68
CA TYR A 164 -13.15 7.16 3.35
C TYR A 164 -12.87 7.02 1.84
N ILE A 165 -13.26 5.89 1.22
CA ILE A 165 -13.05 5.68 -0.22
C ILE A 165 -13.72 6.78 -1.04
N LYS A 166 -14.95 7.16 -0.72
CA LYS A 166 -15.69 8.23 -1.43
C LYS A 166 -15.07 9.62 -1.31
N GLN A 167 -14.19 9.85 -0.34
CA GLN A 167 -13.52 11.14 -0.13
C GLN A 167 -12.11 11.17 -0.75
N SER A 168 -11.60 10.01 -1.17
CA SER A 168 -10.28 9.90 -1.78
C SER A 168 -10.37 10.18 -3.27
N GLU A 169 -9.43 10.96 -3.80
CA GLU A 169 -9.27 11.14 -5.25
C GLU A 169 -8.64 9.91 -5.93
N HIS A 170 -8.04 9.02 -5.13
CA HIS A 170 -7.28 7.87 -5.61
C HIS A 170 -8.06 6.54 -5.51
N LEU A 171 -9.30 6.56 -5.03
CA LEU A 171 -10.10 5.36 -4.81
C LEU A 171 -11.52 5.53 -5.32
N ASP A 172 -12.11 4.42 -5.75
CA ASP A 172 -13.52 4.36 -6.04
C ASP A 172 -14.09 2.98 -5.65
N ILE A 173 -15.41 2.83 -5.73
CA ILE A 173 -16.11 1.56 -5.54
C ILE A 173 -17.08 1.34 -6.71
N THR A 174 -16.95 0.18 -7.36
CA THR A 174 -17.90 -0.29 -8.38
C THR A 174 -19.27 -0.63 -7.78
N ASP A 175 -20.28 -0.78 -8.64
CA ASP A 175 -21.62 -1.22 -8.24
C ASP A 175 -21.64 -2.62 -7.60
N ASP A 176 -20.73 -3.51 -8.00
CA ASP A 176 -20.55 -4.83 -7.39
C ASP A 176 -19.70 -4.79 -6.10
N ASN A 177 -19.40 -3.60 -5.60
CA ASN A 177 -18.69 -3.31 -4.35
C ASN A 177 -17.19 -3.60 -4.35
N LYS A 178 -16.54 -3.67 -5.50
CA LYS A 178 -15.08 -3.80 -5.58
C LYS A 178 -14.42 -2.44 -5.49
N VAL A 179 -13.33 -2.36 -4.74
CA VAL A 179 -12.48 -1.17 -4.71
C VAL A 179 -11.72 -1.03 -6.03
N ILE A 180 -11.75 0.18 -6.59
CA ILE A 180 -10.91 0.58 -7.71
C ILE A 180 -9.76 1.41 -7.15
N LEU A 181 -8.53 1.08 -7.56
CA LEU A 181 -7.33 1.85 -7.23
C LEU A 181 -6.98 2.72 -8.43
N GLN A 182 -7.09 4.03 -8.27
CA GLN A 182 -6.73 5.00 -9.29
C GLN A 182 -5.22 5.30 -9.25
N SER A 183 -4.73 5.93 -10.31
CA SER A 183 -3.33 6.37 -10.35
C SER A 183 -3.02 7.27 -9.15
N GLY A 184 -1.81 7.12 -8.61
CA GLY A 184 -1.38 7.82 -7.40
C GLY A 184 -1.66 7.11 -6.08
N PHE A 185 -2.59 6.13 -6.02
CA PHE A 185 -2.89 5.46 -4.75
C PHE A 185 -1.70 4.71 -4.16
N THR A 186 -0.90 4.03 -4.99
CA THR A 186 0.32 3.34 -4.52
C THR A 186 1.30 4.33 -3.88
N VAL A 187 1.51 5.48 -4.52
CA VAL A 187 2.43 6.52 -4.02
C VAL A 187 1.91 7.06 -2.69
N HIS A 188 0.61 7.35 -2.61
CA HIS A 188 -0.05 7.76 -1.37
C HIS A 188 0.14 6.73 -0.24
N CYS A 189 0.04 5.43 -0.55
CA CYS A 189 0.30 4.38 0.44
C CYS A 189 1.74 4.44 0.96
N VAL A 190 2.73 4.50 0.06
CA VAL A 190 4.14 4.52 0.44
C VAL A 190 4.49 5.78 1.23
N ASP A 191 4.03 6.94 0.80
CA ASP A 191 4.23 8.21 1.51
C ASP A 191 3.60 8.16 2.91
N THR A 192 2.42 7.56 3.04
CA THR A 192 1.77 7.32 4.34
C THR A 192 2.62 6.44 5.25
N TYR A 193 3.19 5.35 4.72
CA TYR A 193 4.05 4.45 5.49
C TYR A 193 5.32 5.16 5.95
N CYS A 194 5.93 5.99 5.09
CA CYS A 194 7.07 6.84 5.43
C CYS A 194 6.73 7.76 6.59
N HIS A 195 5.65 8.55 6.50
CA HIS A 195 5.24 9.46 7.57
C HIS A 195 4.97 8.73 8.88
N PHE A 196 4.21 7.63 8.84
CA PHE A 196 3.91 6.85 10.03
C PHE A 196 5.18 6.30 10.70
N LEU A 197 6.10 5.74 9.91
CA LEU A 197 7.33 5.19 10.47
C LEU A 197 8.23 6.30 11.00
N THR A 198 8.35 7.46 10.33
CA THR A 198 9.04 8.62 10.89
C THR A 198 8.49 9.02 12.26
N ASP A 199 7.16 9.15 12.40
CA ASP A 199 6.52 9.46 13.69
C ASP A 199 6.82 8.40 14.77
N LEU A 200 6.80 7.12 14.38
CA LEU A 200 7.12 6.01 15.27
C LEU A 200 8.58 6.03 15.70
N TYR A 201 9.50 6.31 14.79
CA TYR A 201 10.94 6.39 15.09
C TYR A 201 11.27 7.56 16.01
N VAL A 202 10.65 8.72 15.81
CA VAL A 202 10.77 9.86 16.75
C VAL A 202 10.32 9.44 18.15
N SER A 203 9.18 8.75 18.23
CA SER A 203 8.63 8.24 19.50
C SER A 203 9.53 7.20 20.18
N VAL A 204 10.28 6.41 19.39
CA VAL A 204 11.20 5.36 19.85
C VAL A 204 12.55 5.93 20.30
N SER A 205 13.07 6.94 19.59
CA SER A 205 14.37 7.57 19.89
C SER A 205 14.32 8.47 21.13
N GLY A 206 13.14 8.82 21.62
CA GLY A 206 12.97 9.74 22.75
C GLY A 206 13.32 11.18 22.40
N GLU A 207 13.39 11.51 21.11
CA GLU A 207 13.56 12.88 20.60
C GLU A 207 12.19 13.59 20.64
N ASN A 208 11.83 14.10 21.82
CA ASN A 208 10.74 15.08 21.99
C ASN A 208 11.33 16.41 22.47
#